data_AF-A0A6L7CG31-F1
#
_entry.id   AF-A0A6L7CG31-F1
#
_cell.length_a   1.000
_cell.length_b   1.000
_cell.length_c   1.000
_cell.angle_alpha   90.00
_cell.angle_beta   90.00
_cell.angle_gamma   90.00
#
_symmetry.space_group_name_H-M   'P 1'
#
loop_
_entity.id
_entity.type
_entity.pdbx_description
1 polymer ?
#
loop_
_entity_poly.entity_id
_entity_poly.type
_entity_poly.pdbx_seq_one_letter_code
_entity_poly.pdbx_strand_id
1 'polypeptide(L)'
;SLAVVIKNRNGLHVRPASRLVYTLSTFNADMLLEKNGKCVTPESINQIALLQVRYNDTLRLIAKGPEAEEALIAFRQLAEDNFGETEEVAPPTLRPVPPVSGKAFYYQPVLCTVQAKSTLTVEEEQDRLRQAIDFTLLDLMTLTAKAEASGLDDIAAIFSGHHTLLDDPELLAAASELLQHEHCTAEYAWQQVLKELSQQYQQLDDEYLQARYIDVDDLLHRTLVHLTQTKEELPQFNSPTILLAENIYPSTVLQLDPAVVKGICLSAGSPVSHSALIARELGIGWICQQGEKLYAIQPEETLTLDVKTQRFNRQG
;
A
#
# COMPACT_ATOMS: atom_id res chain seq x y z
N SER A 1 -30.83 7.35 -8.93
CA SER A 1 -29.58 6.60 -9.11
C SER A 1 -29.13 6.73 -10.56
N LEU A 2 -27.83 6.57 -10.82
CA LEU A 2 -27.22 6.64 -12.14
C LEU A 2 -26.23 5.49 -12.30
N ALA A 3 -26.27 4.80 -13.45
CA ALA A 3 -25.29 3.77 -13.80
C ALA A 3 -24.37 4.27 -14.92
N VAL A 4 -23.08 3.99 -14.79
CA VAL A 4 -22.05 4.31 -15.78
C VAL A 4 -21.23 3.06 -16.08
N VAL A 5 -20.69 2.97 -17.31
CA VAL A 5 -19.76 1.90 -17.70
C VAL A 5 -18.35 2.42 -17.55
N ILE A 6 -17.52 1.71 -16.79
CA ILE A 6 -16.15 2.13 -16.54
C ILE A 6 -15.29 1.91 -17.77
N LYS A 7 -14.58 2.96 -18.18
CA LYS A 7 -13.69 2.96 -19.36
C LYS A 7 -12.21 3.06 -19.01
N ASN A 8 -11.88 3.24 -17.73
CA ASN A 8 -10.54 3.10 -17.18
C ASN A 8 -10.00 1.69 -17.42
N ARG A 9 -8.86 1.57 -18.11
CA ARG A 9 -8.28 0.27 -18.49
C ARG A 9 -7.96 -0.60 -17.27
N ASN A 10 -7.48 0.02 -16.20
CA ASN A 10 -7.14 -0.64 -14.93
C ASN A 10 -8.31 -0.60 -13.93
N GLY A 11 -9.49 -0.13 -14.32
CA GLY A 11 -10.63 0.05 -13.42
C GLY A 11 -10.46 1.23 -12.45
N LEU A 12 -11.33 1.30 -11.44
CA LEU A 12 -11.28 2.35 -10.40
C LEU A 12 -10.29 1.97 -9.30
N HIS A 13 -9.00 2.10 -9.60
CA HIS A 13 -7.92 1.99 -8.63
C HIS A 13 -7.73 3.31 -7.84
N VAL A 14 -6.61 3.49 -7.15
CA VAL A 14 -6.42 4.61 -6.18
C VAL A 14 -6.69 5.97 -6.82
N ARG A 15 -5.97 6.38 -7.87
CA ARG A 15 -6.11 7.73 -8.47
C ARG A 15 -7.55 8.08 -8.93
N PRO A 16 -8.23 7.26 -9.76
CA PRO A 16 -9.60 7.56 -10.17
C PRO A 16 -10.59 7.44 -8.99
N ALA A 17 -10.36 6.53 -8.03
CA ALA A 17 -11.16 6.43 -6.81
C ALA A 17 -10.99 7.68 -5.92
N SER A 18 -9.78 8.21 -5.75
CA SER A 18 -9.52 9.46 -5.01
C SER A 18 -10.29 10.62 -5.61
N ARG A 19 -10.29 10.76 -6.94
CA ARG A 19 -11.05 11.83 -7.61
C ARG A 19 -12.55 11.65 -7.43
N LEU A 20 -13.03 10.40 -7.47
CA LEU A 20 -14.42 10.07 -7.20
C LEU A 20 -14.82 10.46 -5.77
N VAL A 21 -14.06 10.03 -4.76
CA VAL A 21 -14.30 10.37 -3.35
C VAL A 21 -14.26 11.87 -3.13
N TYR A 22 -13.21 12.54 -3.62
CA TYR A 22 -13.05 13.99 -3.47
C TYR A 22 -14.22 14.77 -4.07
N THR A 23 -14.71 14.37 -5.24
CA THR A 23 -15.83 15.07 -5.89
C THR A 23 -17.13 14.81 -5.14
N LEU A 24 -17.40 13.55 -4.77
CA LEU A 24 -18.66 13.17 -4.13
C LEU A 24 -18.77 13.66 -2.69
N SER A 25 -17.67 13.74 -1.94
CA SER A 25 -17.67 14.21 -0.55
C SER A 25 -18.05 15.69 -0.38
N THR A 26 -18.03 16.48 -1.47
CA THR A 26 -18.47 17.88 -1.44
C THR A 26 -19.99 18.06 -1.41
N PHE A 27 -20.75 17.00 -1.69
CA PHE A 27 -22.21 17.07 -1.74
C PHE A 27 -22.83 16.59 -0.42
N ASN A 28 -23.85 17.32 0.04
CA ASN A 28 -24.71 16.93 1.13
C ASN A 28 -25.78 15.94 0.64
N ALA A 29 -25.38 14.67 0.48
CA ALA A 29 -26.27 13.58 0.10
C ALA A 29 -25.80 12.24 0.67
N ASP A 30 -26.75 11.42 1.12
CA ASP A 30 -26.50 10.02 1.44
C ASP A 30 -26.28 9.25 0.14
N MET A 31 -25.10 8.64 0.00
CA MET A 31 -24.70 7.99 -1.25
C MET A 31 -24.18 6.56 -1.06
N LEU A 32 -24.45 5.72 -2.06
CA LEU A 32 -23.94 4.36 -2.15
C LEU A 32 -23.47 4.08 -3.58
N LEU A 33 -22.27 3.50 -3.70
CA LEU A 33 -21.76 2.91 -4.93
C LEU A 33 -22.06 1.42 -4.93
N GLU A 34 -22.67 0.94 -6.02
CA GLU A 34 -23.03 -0.47 -6.18
C GLU A 34 -22.39 -1.07 -7.41
N LYS A 35 -21.78 -2.25 -7.23
CA LYS A 35 -21.30 -3.13 -8.30
C LYS A 35 -21.80 -4.55 -8.04
N ASN A 36 -22.55 -5.13 -8.98
CA ASN A 36 -23.05 -6.51 -8.91
C ASN A 36 -23.75 -6.86 -7.57
N GLY A 37 -24.49 -5.90 -7.00
CA GLY A 37 -25.21 -6.06 -5.73
C GLY A 37 -24.37 -5.86 -4.46
N LYS A 38 -23.05 -5.65 -4.57
CA LYS A 38 -22.21 -5.18 -3.46
C LYS A 38 -22.27 -3.66 -3.39
N CYS A 39 -22.49 -3.11 -2.21
CA CYS A 39 -22.60 -1.66 -1.97
C CYS A 39 -21.51 -1.18 -1.02
N VAL A 40 -20.96 0.01 -1.29
CA VAL A 40 -20.02 0.73 -0.42
C VAL A 40 -20.36 2.21 -0.39
N THR A 41 -19.86 2.93 0.62
CA THR A 41 -19.95 4.40 0.62
C THR A 41 -18.93 4.99 -0.35
N PRO A 42 -19.23 6.10 -1.04
CA PRO A 42 -18.25 6.81 -1.86
C PRO A 42 -17.32 7.71 -1.02
N GLU A 43 -17.22 7.46 0.28
CA GLU A 43 -16.39 8.23 1.22
C GLU A 43 -15.06 7.53 1.50
N SER A 44 -15.01 6.21 1.31
CA SER A 44 -13.79 5.41 1.53
C SER A 44 -13.20 4.89 0.23
N ILE A 45 -11.94 5.25 0.03
CA ILE A 45 -11.14 4.80 -1.11
C ILE A 45 -10.81 3.33 -0.96
N ASN A 46 -10.58 2.85 0.27
CA ASN A 46 -10.37 1.44 0.55
C ASN A 46 -11.60 0.61 0.17
N GLN A 47 -12.81 1.04 0.54
CA GLN A 47 -14.03 0.33 0.16
C GLN A 47 -14.27 0.31 -1.35
N ILE A 48 -14.00 1.42 -2.05
CA ILE A 48 -14.09 1.47 -3.52
C ILE A 48 -13.08 0.53 -4.18
N ALA A 49 -11.85 0.48 -3.68
CA ALA A 49 -10.85 -0.46 -4.20
C ALA A 49 -11.28 -1.93 -3.99
N LEU A 50 -11.88 -2.24 -2.84
CA LEU A 50 -12.40 -3.58 -2.51
C LEU A 50 -13.63 -3.99 -3.33
N LEU A 51 -14.36 -3.04 -3.93
CA LEU A 51 -15.39 -3.37 -4.93
C LEU A 51 -14.80 -3.98 -6.22
N GLN A 52 -13.48 -3.86 -6.43
CA GLN A 52 -12.76 -4.36 -7.60
C GLN A 52 -13.40 -3.89 -8.91
N VAL A 53 -13.77 -2.62 -9.04
CA VAL A 53 -14.42 -2.12 -10.25
C VAL A 53 -13.44 -2.13 -11.43
N ARG A 54 -13.70 -2.92 -12.47
CA ARG A 54 -12.80 -3.16 -13.63
C ARG A 54 -13.30 -2.45 -14.90
N TYR A 55 -12.45 -2.46 -15.93
CA TYR A 55 -12.83 -2.04 -17.28
C TYR A 55 -14.09 -2.77 -17.76
N ASN A 56 -15.03 -2.01 -18.33
CA ASN A 56 -16.36 -2.44 -18.76
C ASN A 56 -17.33 -2.92 -17.66
N ASP A 57 -16.96 -2.83 -16.38
CA ASP A 57 -17.95 -3.01 -15.31
C ASP A 57 -18.96 -1.86 -15.30
N THR A 58 -20.17 -2.17 -14.85
CA THR A 58 -21.21 -1.17 -14.60
C THR A 58 -21.17 -0.78 -13.12
N LEU A 59 -20.96 0.50 -12.85
CA LEU A 59 -20.99 1.08 -11.51
C LEU A 59 -22.23 1.95 -11.35
N ARG A 60 -23.01 1.71 -10.30
CA ARG A 60 -24.23 2.48 -10.03
C ARG A 60 -24.04 3.36 -8.80
N LEU A 61 -24.22 4.67 -8.95
CA LEU A 61 -24.36 5.60 -7.83
C LEU A 61 -25.84 5.73 -7.45
N ILE A 62 -26.14 5.52 -6.18
CA ILE A 62 -27.45 5.73 -5.57
C ILE A 62 -27.28 6.91 -4.61
N ALA A 63 -28.04 7.98 -4.81
CA ALA A 63 -27.99 9.18 -3.97
C ALA A 63 -29.38 9.53 -3.44
N LYS A 64 -29.45 10.02 -2.20
CA LYS A 64 -30.64 10.55 -1.55
C LYS A 64 -30.25 11.78 -0.73
N GLY A 65 -31.14 12.77 -0.63
CA GLY A 65 -30.88 13.99 0.12
C GLY A 65 -30.99 15.25 -0.74
N PRO A 66 -30.66 16.42 -0.17
CA PRO A 66 -30.89 17.71 -0.81
C PRO A 66 -30.08 17.92 -2.08
N GLU A 67 -28.85 17.40 -2.16
CA GLU A 67 -27.96 17.57 -3.33
C GLU A 67 -27.77 16.28 -4.14
N ALA A 68 -28.75 15.37 -4.06
CA ALA A 68 -28.67 14.06 -4.71
C ALA A 68 -28.65 14.15 -6.24
N GLU A 69 -29.33 15.12 -6.84
CA GLU A 69 -29.36 15.28 -8.31
C GLU A 69 -28.02 15.82 -8.83
N GLU A 70 -27.46 16.81 -8.15
CA GLU A 70 -26.16 17.41 -8.40
C GLU A 70 -25.04 16.38 -8.30
N ALA A 71 -25.05 15.54 -7.25
CA ALA A 71 -24.09 14.46 -7.09
C ALA A 71 -24.15 13.44 -8.24
N LEU A 72 -25.35 13.09 -8.73
CA LEU A 72 -25.52 12.19 -9.87
C LEU A 72 -25.01 12.83 -11.18
N ILE A 73 -25.18 14.14 -11.36
CA ILE A 73 -24.63 14.88 -12.50
C ILE A 73 -23.10 14.89 -12.45
N ALA A 74 -22.51 15.21 -11.30
CA ALA A 74 -21.06 15.20 -11.11
C ALA A 74 -20.45 13.80 -11.36
N PHE A 75 -21.13 12.74 -10.88
CA PHE A 75 -20.72 11.37 -11.15
C PHE A 75 -20.73 11.02 -12.64
N ARG A 76 -21.73 11.50 -13.40
CA ARG A 76 -21.75 11.34 -14.86
C ARG A 76 -20.54 12.00 -15.51
N GLN A 77 -20.25 13.24 -15.14
CA GLN A 77 -19.15 14.02 -15.69
C GLN A 77 -17.81 13.37 -15.40
N LEU A 78 -17.63 12.84 -14.19
CA LEU A 78 -16.44 12.04 -13.86
C LEU A 78 -16.29 10.84 -14.78
N ALA A 79 -17.36 10.09 -15.01
CA ALA A 79 -17.30 8.93 -15.90
C ALA A 79 -17.00 9.32 -17.36
N GLU A 80 -17.51 10.45 -17.83
CA GLU A 80 -17.22 11.00 -19.16
C GLU A 80 -15.76 11.46 -19.30
N ASP A 81 -15.16 11.96 -18.22
CA ASP A 81 -13.75 12.37 -18.12
C ASP A 81 -12.81 11.23 -17.66
N ASN A 82 -13.26 9.97 -17.75
CA ASN A 82 -12.52 8.79 -17.28
C ASN A 82 -11.94 8.94 -15.87
N PHE A 83 -12.65 9.61 -14.96
CA PHE A 83 -12.23 9.87 -13.59
C PHE A 83 -10.83 10.53 -13.49
N GLY A 84 -10.43 11.28 -14.52
CA GLY A 84 -9.14 11.98 -14.56
C GLY A 84 -7.95 11.19 -15.02
N GLU A 85 -8.16 10.01 -15.57
CA GLU A 85 -7.11 9.31 -16.29
C GLU A 85 -7.05 9.83 -17.74
N THR A 86 -5.97 10.54 -18.04
CA THR A 86 -5.45 10.62 -19.41
C THR A 86 -4.71 9.33 -19.70
N GLU A 87 -4.92 8.70 -20.87
CA GLU A 87 -4.25 7.43 -21.26
C GLU A 87 -2.76 7.44 -20.86
N GLU A 88 -2.41 6.67 -19.82
CA GLU A 88 -1.05 6.67 -19.27
C GLU A 88 -0.28 5.42 -19.71
N VAL A 89 0.94 5.72 -20.13
CA VAL A 89 2.12 4.98 -20.58
C VAL A 89 2.06 3.44 -20.56
N ALA A 90 2.49 2.86 -21.69
CA ALA A 90 2.73 1.43 -21.84
C ALA A 90 3.51 0.85 -20.64
N PRO A 91 3.20 -0.39 -20.19
CA PRO A 91 3.91 -1.00 -19.07
C PRO A 91 5.42 -0.90 -19.29
N PRO A 92 6.20 -0.51 -18.27
CA PRO A 92 7.61 -0.27 -18.43
C PRO A 92 8.27 -1.50 -19.04
N THR A 93 8.91 -1.29 -20.20
CA THR A 93 9.67 -2.35 -20.87
C THR A 93 10.73 -2.85 -19.91
N LEU A 94 10.63 -4.13 -19.53
CA LEU A 94 11.58 -4.81 -18.66
C LEU A 94 13.01 -4.60 -19.18
N ARG A 95 13.81 -3.76 -18.50
CA ARG A 95 15.25 -3.75 -18.72
C ARG A 95 15.80 -5.07 -18.15
N PRO A 96 16.57 -5.85 -18.93
CA PRO A 96 17.17 -7.07 -18.40
C PRO A 96 18.17 -6.70 -17.29
N VAL A 97 17.88 -7.10 -16.06
CA VAL A 97 18.82 -7.00 -14.95
C VAL A 97 19.77 -8.21 -15.06
N PRO A 98 21.09 -8.01 -15.21
CA PRO A 98 22.04 -9.11 -15.23
C PRO A 98 22.04 -9.84 -13.87
N PRO A 99 22.59 -11.06 -13.78
CA PRO A 99 22.76 -11.71 -12.49
C PRO A 99 23.54 -10.82 -11.52
N VAL A 100 23.05 -10.73 -10.28
CA VAL A 100 23.65 -9.89 -9.23
C VAL A 100 24.23 -10.78 -8.12
N SER A 101 25.37 -10.39 -7.57
CA SER A 101 26.02 -11.14 -6.47
C SER A 101 26.30 -10.24 -5.28
N GLY A 102 26.25 -10.83 -4.09
CA GLY A 102 26.50 -10.12 -2.84
C GLY A 102 26.40 -11.03 -1.63
N LYS A 103 26.79 -10.51 -0.47
CA LYS A 103 26.68 -11.20 0.81
C LYS A 103 25.22 -11.22 1.29
N ALA A 104 24.79 -12.37 1.79
CA ALA A 104 23.47 -12.56 2.36
C ALA A 104 23.31 -11.79 3.67
N PHE A 105 22.25 -10.99 3.76
CA PHE A 105 21.87 -10.29 4.99
C PHE A 105 20.38 -10.49 5.25
N TYR A 106 20.03 -11.03 6.43
CA TYR A 106 18.64 -11.18 6.82
C TYR A 106 18.07 -9.86 7.35
N TYR A 107 17.09 -9.32 6.63
CA TYR A 107 16.34 -8.15 7.03
C TYR A 107 14.98 -8.57 7.61
N GLN A 108 14.65 -7.99 8.75
CA GLN A 108 13.32 -8.04 9.36
C GLN A 108 12.96 -6.63 9.82
N PRO A 109 11.74 -6.15 9.54
CA PRO A 109 11.23 -4.91 10.12
C PRO A 109 11.24 -4.98 11.66
N VAL A 110 11.38 -3.84 12.32
CA VAL A 110 11.37 -3.81 13.79
C VAL A 110 10.00 -4.23 14.32
N LEU A 111 9.97 -5.17 15.27
CA LEU A 111 8.72 -5.62 15.87
C LEU A 111 8.23 -4.62 16.92
N CYS A 112 7.12 -3.96 16.61
CA CYS A 112 6.41 -3.09 17.55
C CYS A 112 5.60 -3.94 18.54
N THR A 113 5.80 -3.73 19.85
CA THR A 113 5.03 -4.45 20.86
C THR A 113 3.65 -3.82 21.03
N VAL A 114 2.60 -4.59 20.75
CA VAL A 114 1.21 -4.14 20.87
C VAL A 114 0.58 -4.74 22.13
N GLN A 115 0.06 -3.89 23.01
CA GLN A 115 -0.65 -4.30 24.23
C GLN A 115 -2.13 -4.00 24.09
N ALA A 116 -3.02 -4.95 24.39
CA ALA A 116 -4.46 -4.71 24.22
C ALA A 116 -5.03 -3.72 25.25
N LYS A 117 -4.61 -3.78 26.52
CA LYS A 117 -5.19 -2.96 27.59
C LYS A 117 -4.54 -1.59 27.67
N SER A 118 -5.35 -0.54 27.69
CA SER A 118 -4.88 0.81 27.96
C SER A 118 -4.99 1.19 29.44
N THR A 119 -4.09 2.06 29.89
CA THR A 119 -4.18 2.78 31.17
C THR A 119 -4.60 4.24 30.99
N LEU A 120 -4.75 4.70 29.75
CA LEU A 120 -5.18 6.04 29.36
C LEU A 120 -6.69 6.07 29.14
N THR A 121 -7.24 7.28 29.02
CA THR A 121 -8.62 7.48 28.60
C THR A 121 -8.78 7.23 27.10
N VAL A 122 -10.01 6.98 26.66
CA VAL A 122 -10.33 6.80 25.23
C VAL A 122 -9.93 8.02 24.40
N GLU A 123 -10.15 9.23 24.92
CA GLU A 123 -9.79 10.48 24.24
C GLU A 123 -8.27 10.62 24.07
N GLU A 124 -7.49 10.29 25.11
CA GLU A 124 -6.03 10.29 25.04
C GLU A 124 -5.50 9.27 24.00
N GLU A 125 -6.10 8.08 23.92
CA GLU A 125 -5.73 7.08 22.90
C GLU A 125 -6.12 7.51 21.48
N GLN A 126 -7.27 8.16 21.31
CA GLN A 126 -7.68 8.72 20.03
C GLN A 126 -6.71 9.82 19.56
N ASP A 127 -6.28 10.70 20.46
CA ASP A 127 -5.31 11.74 20.15
C ASP A 127 -3.93 11.16 19.81
N ARG A 128 -3.48 10.12 20.53
CA ARG A 128 -2.24 9.38 20.21
C ARG A 128 -2.31 8.77 18.82
N LEU A 129 -3.43 8.14 18.48
CA LEU A 129 -3.65 7.53 17.17
C LEU A 129 -3.60 8.58 16.06
N ARG A 130 -4.34 9.68 16.23
CA ARG A 130 -4.37 10.77 15.25
C ARG A 130 -2.98 11.35 15.00
N GLN A 131 -2.22 11.63 16.06
CA GLN A 131 -0.85 12.13 15.93
C GLN A 131 0.06 11.15 15.18
N ALA A 132 -0.05 9.85 15.46
CA ALA A 132 0.76 8.85 14.77
C ALA A 132 0.39 8.74 13.28
N ILE A 133 -0.91 8.84 12.94
CA ILE A 133 -1.36 8.89 11.54
C ILE A 133 -0.79 10.14 10.86
N ASP A 134 -0.88 11.32 11.49
CA ASP A 134 -0.34 12.57 10.95
C ASP A 134 1.17 12.46 10.67
N PHE A 135 1.94 11.83 11.56
CA PHE A 135 3.36 11.57 11.33
C PHE A 135 3.61 10.56 10.19
N THR A 136 2.80 9.50 10.09
CA THR A 136 2.90 8.57 8.96
C THR A 136 2.57 9.25 7.62
N LEU A 137 1.57 10.13 7.58
CA LEU A 137 1.24 10.91 6.38
C LEU A 137 2.41 11.82 5.98
N LEU A 138 3.07 12.46 6.94
CA LEU A 138 4.28 13.26 6.68
C LEU A 138 5.45 12.42 6.16
N ASP A 139 5.64 11.20 6.67
CA ASP A 139 6.63 10.27 6.14
C ASP A 139 6.35 9.93 4.67
N LEU A 140 5.09 9.67 4.31
CA LEU A 140 4.68 9.35 2.94
C LEU A 140 4.91 10.53 1.99
N MET A 141 4.66 11.77 2.46
CA MET A 141 5.04 12.98 1.71
C MET A 141 6.55 13.07 1.50
N THR A 142 7.34 12.71 2.51
CA THR A 142 8.81 12.70 2.42
C THR A 142 9.31 11.66 1.41
N LEU A 143 8.70 10.47 1.38
CA LEU A 143 9.01 9.43 0.39
C LEU A 143 8.61 9.85 -1.02
N THR A 144 7.46 10.51 -1.17
CA THR A 144 7.01 11.09 -2.44
C THR A 144 8.04 12.08 -2.96
N ALA A 145 8.42 13.07 -2.15
CA ALA A 145 9.42 14.07 -2.52
C ALA A 145 10.80 13.45 -2.84
N LYS A 146 11.19 12.38 -2.12
CA LYS A 146 12.43 11.65 -2.40
C LYS A 146 12.42 10.98 -3.77
N ALA A 147 11.30 10.36 -4.14
CA ALA A 147 11.14 9.73 -5.45
C ALA A 147 11.17 10.79 -6.58
N GLU A 148 10.44 11.90 -6.42
CA GLU A 148 10.45 13.03 -7.37
C GLU A 148 11.86 13.62 -7.55
N ALA A 149 12.59 13.85 -6.45
CA ALA A 149 13.96 14.35 -6.49
C ALA A 149 14.93 13.41 -7.22
N SER A 150 14.58 12.12 -7.33
CA SER A 150 15.33 11.09 -8.05
C SER A 150 14.84 10.89 -9.50
N GLY A 151 13.84 11.66 -9.94
CA GLY A 151 13.22 11.54 -11.26
C GLY A 151 12.37 10.29 -11.45
N LEU A 152 11.83 9.74 -10.35
CA LEU A 152 11.03 8.52 -10.32
C LEU A 152 9.54 8.84 -10.12
N ASP A 153 8.95 9.57 -11.06
CA ASP A 153 7.57 10.10 -10.96
C ASP A 153 6.52 9.01 -10.75
N ASP A 154 6.66 7.86 -11.43
CA ASP A 154 5.77 6.70 -11.25
C ASP A 154 5.84 6.14 -9.81
N ILE A 155 7.01 6.20 -9.17
CA ILE A 155 7.19 5.78 -7.78
C ILE A 155 6.64 6.83 -6.82
N ALA A 156 6.78 8.12 -7.13
CA ALA A 156 6.17 9.19 -6.34
C ALA A 156 4.64 9.02 -6.30
N ALA A 157 4.03 8.68 -7.44
CA ALA A 157 2.59 8.41 -7.53
C ALA A 157 2.13 7.25 -6.63
N ILE A 158 2.97 6.24 -6.40
CA ILE A 158 2.66 5.14 -5.45
C ILE A 158 2.52 5.69 -4.04
N PHE A 159 3.49 6.47 -3.55
CA PHE A 159 3.46 7.00 -2.19
C PHE A 159 2.39 8.07 -1.99
N SER A 160 2.09 8.86 -3.02
CA SER A 160 0.90 9.72 -3.04
C SER A 160 -0.38 8.90 -2.90
N GLY A 161 -0.47 7.77 -3.61
CA GLY A 161 -1.57 6.81 -3.46
C GLY A 161 -1.65 6.22 -2.05
N HIS A 162 -0.52 5.85 -1.44
CA HIS A 162 -0.47 5.35 -0.05
C HIS A 162 -0.95 6.40 0.95
N HIS A 163 -0.57 7.67 0.76
CA HIS A 163 -1.10 8.76 1.58
C HIS A 163 -2.61 8.81 1.50
N THR A 164 -3.17 8.73 0.29
CA THR A 164 -4.62 8.76 0.10
C THR A 164 -5.33 7.53 0.68
N LEU A 165 -4.70 6.36 0.67
CA LEU A 165 -5.24 5.16 1.32
C LEU A 165 -5.26 5.28 2.86
N LEU A 166 -4.25 5.95 3.44
CA LEU A 166 -4.14 6.16 4.87
C LEU A 166 -5.06 7.27 5.39
N ASP A 167 -5.21 8.34 4.62
CA ASP A 167 -6.07 9.51 4.93
C ASP A 167 -7.57 9.22 4.72
N ASP A 168 -7.96 7.95 4.79
CA ASP A 168 -9.33 7.49 4.66
C ASP A 168 -10.06 7.64 6.02
N PRO A 169 -11.08 8.50 6.12
CA PRO A 169 -11.76 8.79 7.39
C PRO A 169 -12.44 7.56 8.01
N GLU A 170 -12.82 6.57 7.20
CA GLU A 170 -13.42 5.33 7.69
C GLU A 170 -12.44 4.49 8.53
N LEU A 171 -11.12 4.58 8.27
CA LEU A 171 -10.12 3.88 9.08
C LEU A 171 -10.06 4.44 10.50
N LEU A 172 -10.07 5.77 10.63
CA LEU A 172 -10.05 6.42 11.93
C LEU A 172 -11.38 6.21 12.68
N ALA A 173 -12.50 6.23 11.96
CA ALA A 173 -13.81 5.93 12.53
C ALA A 173 -13.88 4.50 13.10
N ALA A 174 -13.44 3.50 12.34
CA ALA A 174 -13.39 2.11 12.78
C ALA A 174 -12.47 1.91 13.99
N ALA A 175 -11.29 2.55 14.00
CA ALA A 175 -10.38 2.49 15.15
C ALA A 175 -10.97 3.18 16.39
N SER A 176 -11.66 4.30 16.19
CA SER A 176 -12.34 5.04 17.27
C SER A 176 -13.47 4.22 17.91
N GLU A 177 -14.21 3.45 17.10
CA GLU A 177 -15.23 2.52 17.58
C GLU A 177 -14.61 1.43 18.47
N LEU A 178 -13.51 0.80 18.05
CA LEU A 178 -12.79 -0.19 18.86
C LEU A 178 -12.27 0.39 20.18
N LEU A 179 -11.70 1.60 20.16
CA LEU A 179 -11.23 2.27 21.37
C LEU A 179 -12.37 2.51 22.37
N GLN A 180 -13.55 2.92 21.88
CA GLN A 180 -14.74 3.17 22.70
C GLN A 180 -15.33 1.89 23.29
N HIS A 181 -15.41 0.82 22.50
CA HIS A 181 -16.06 -0.43 22.93
C HIS A 181 -15.15 -1.33 23.76
N GLU A 182 -13.87 -1.41 23.43
CA GLU A 182 -12.94 -2.36 24.06
C GLU A 182 -12.05 -1.73 25.13
N HIS A 183 -12.02 -0.40 25.24
CA HIS A 183 -11.11 0.34 26.14
C HIS A 183 -9.65 -0.12 25.98
N CYS A 184 -9.23 -0.22 24.72
CA CYS A 184 -7.93 -0.73 24.31
C CYS A 184 -6.93 0.38 23.99
N THR A 185 -5.67 0.02 23.68
CA THR A 185 -4.65 0.98 23.25
C THR A 185 -4.83 1.38 21.79
N ALA A 186 -4.31 2.55 21.40
CA ALA A 186 -4.23 2.99 20.01
C ALA A 186 -3.53 1.97 19.11
N GLU A 187 -2.43 1.39 19.58
CA GLU A 187 -1.67 0.35 18.86
C GLU A 187 -2.53 -0.86 18.55
N TYR A 188 -3.32 -1.32 19.52
CA TYR A 188 -4.16 -2.49 19.36
C TYR A 188 -5.32 -2.22 18.41
N ALA A 189 -6.06 -1.13 18.63
CA ALA A 189 -7.19 -0.74 17.79
C ALA A 189 -6.74 -0.57 16.32
N TRP A 190 -5.67 0.19 16.09
CA TRP A 190 -5.13 0.41 14.75
C TRP A 190 -4.65 -0.88 14.09
N GLN A 191 -3.97 -1.74 14.84
CA GLN A 191 -3.54 -3.03 14.33
C GLN A 191 -4.72 -3.90 13.90
N GLN A 192 -5.84 -3.93 14.63
CA GLN A 192 -7.01 -4.71 14.23
C GLN A 192 -7.59 -4.18 12.91
N VAL A 193 -7.82 -2.87 12.81
CA VAL A 193 -8.41 -2.26 11.60
C VAL A 193 -7.56 -2.54 10.36
N LEU A 194 -6.24 -2.32 10.43
CA LEU A 194 -5.38 -2.45 9.27
C LEU A 194 -5.08 -3.91 8.92
N LYS A 195 -5.04 -4.83 9.91
CA LYS A 195 -4.93 -6.27 9.64
C LYS A 195 -6.18 -6.80 8.96
N GLU A 196 -7.36 -6.36 9.38
CA GLU A 196 -8.62 -6.72 8.72
C GLU A 196 -8.62 -6.20 7.27
N LEU A 197 -8.23 -4.95 7.04
CA LEU A 197 -8.09 -4.39 5.69
C LEU A 197 -7.07 -5.17 4.84
N SER A 198 -5.90 -5.48 5.40
CA SER A 198 -4.86 -6.28 4.75
C SER A 198 -5.40 -7.66 4.33
N GLN A 199 -6.15 -8.32 5.22
CA GLN A 199 -6.79 -9.60 4.95
C GLN A 199 -7.87 -9.50 3.85
N GLN A 200 -8.62 -8.41 3.79
CA GLN A 200 -9.60 -8.17 2.73
C GLN A 200 -8.92 -8.03 1.36
N TYR A 201 -7.78 -7.33 1.27
CA TYR A 201 -6.97 -7.29 0.05
C TYR A 201 -6.43 -8.66 -0.32
N GLN A 202 -5.96 -9.46 0.64
CA GLN A 202 -5.47 -10.82 0.40
C GLN A 202 -6.54 -11.77 -0.18
N GLN A 203 -7.83 -11.49 0.04
CA GLN A 203 -8.94 -12.30 -0.46
C GLN A 203 -9.43 -11.89 -1.86
N LEU A 204 -8.83 -10.86 -2.48
CA LEU A 204 -9.20 -10.46 -3.83
C LEU A 204 -8.71 -11.48 -4.87
N ASP A 205 -9.47 -11.64 -5.95
CA ASP A 205 -9.16 -12.60 -7.03
C ASP A 205 -8.04 -12.13 -7.97
N ASP A 206 -7.78 -10.81 -8.00
CA ASP A 206 -6.78 -10.20 -8.88
C ASP A 206 -5.42 -10.13 -8.17
N GLU A 207 -4.40 -10.78 -8.72
CA GLU A 207 -3.06 -10.87 -8.09
C GLU A 207 -2.41 -9.51 -7.85
N TYR A 208 -2.63 -8.53 -8.74
CA TYR A 208 -2.09 -7.18 -8.59
C TYR A 208 -2.80 -6.43 -7.46
N LEU A 209 -4.13 -6.51 -7.40
CA LEU A 209 -4.88 -5.93 -6.28
C LEU A 209 -4.60 -6.65 -4.96
N GLN A 210 -4.42 -7.98 -5.01
CA GLN A 210 -4.08 -8.79 -3.84
C GLN A 210 -2.77 -8.30 -3.23
N ALA A 211 -1.74 -8.07 -4.05
CA ALA A 211 -0.42 -7.63 -3.61
C ALA A 211 -0.42 -6.32 -2.80
N ARG A 212 -1.50 -5.52 -2.83
CA ARG A 212 -1.67 -4.31 -2.03
C ARG A 212 -1.77 -4.56 -0.53
N TYR A 213 -1.99 -5.79 -0.08
CA TYR A 213 -1.88 -6.11 1.33
C TYR A 213 -0.50 -5.70 1.90
N ILE A 214 0.55 -5.76 1.06
CA ILE A 214 1.92 -5.35 1.42
C ILE A 214 2.00 -3.83 1.66
N ASP A 215 1.23 -3.05 0.90
CA ASP A 215 1.14 -1.60 1.06
C ASP A 215 0.40 -1.25 2.36
N VAL A 216 -0.70 -1.97 2.66
CA VAL A 216 -1.45 -1.83 3.93
C VAL A 216 -0.59 -2.22 5.13
N ASP A 217 0.18 -3.30 5.02
CA ASP A 217 1.09 -3.74 6.07
C ASP A 217 2.24 -2.74 6.30
N ASP A 218 2.72 -2.06 5.24
CA ASP A 218 3.69 -0.95 5.34
C ASP A 218 3.10 0.24 6.12
N LEU A 219 1.87 0.64 5.79
CA LEU A 219 1.15 1.72 6.49
C LEU A 219 0.91 1.38 7.97
N LEU A 220 0.51 0.14 8.25
CA LEU A 220 0.35 -0.36 9.62
C LEU A 220 1.68 -0.30 10.38
N HIS A 221 2.74 -0.87 9.80
CA HIS A 221 4.06 -0.91 10.42
C HIS A 221 4.57 0.49 10.77
N ARG A 222 4.51 1.43 9.82
CA ARG A 222 4.92 2.84 10.04
C ARG A 222 4.15 3.52 11.15
N THR A 223 2.83 3.35 11.16
CA THR A 223 1.99 3.97 12.20
C THR A 223 2.27 3.37 13.57
N LEU A 224 2.53 2.06 13.66
CA LEU A 224 2.94 1.42 14.91
C LEU A 224 4.31 1.90 15.39
N VAL A 225 5.27 2.15 14.49
CA VAL A 225 6.57 2.73 14.83
C VAL A 225 6.40 4.09 15.50
N HIS A 226 5.53 4.95 14.98
CA HIS A 226 5.20 6.25 15.59
C HIS A 226 4.48 6.10 16.94
N LEU A 227 3.45 5.26 17.01
CA LEU A 227 2.68 5.02 18.25
C LEU A 227 3.56 4.52 19.40
N THR A 228 4.47 3.59 19.09
CA THR A 228 5.38 2.98 20.06
C THR A 228 6.67 3.78 20.27
N GLN A 229 6.85 4.86 19.52
CA GLN A 229 8.09 5.67 19.50
C GLN A 229 9.34 4.82 19.25
N THR A 230 9.18 3.75 18.48
CA THR A 230 10.26 2.83 18.16
C THR A 230 11.22 3.51 17.20
N LYS A 231 12.53 3.35 17.44
CA LYS A 231 13.54 3.78 16.47
C LYS A 231 13.79 2.65 15.49
N GLU A 232 13.47 2.91 14.23
CA GLU A 232 13.81 2.02 13.14
C GLU A 232 14.83 2.69 12.24
N GLU A 233 15.98 2.05 12.06
CA GLU A 233 17.03 2.48 11.14
C GLU A 233 17.38 1.31 10.23
N LEU A 234 17.50 1.57 8.93
CA LEU A 234 17.97 0.54 8.02
C LEU A 234 19.45 0.27 8.28
N PRO A 235 19.85 -1.03 8.33
CA PRO A 235 21.25 -1.37 8.49
C PRO A 235 22.10 -0.74 7.39
N GLN A 236 23.29 -0.26 7.76
CA GLN A 236 24.27 0.22 6.79
C GLN A 236 25.09 -0.96 6.27
N PHE A 237 25.25 -1.00 4.95
CA PHE A 237 26.01 -2.05 4.28
C PHE A 237 27.35 -1.46 3.79
N ASN A 238 28.42 -2.23 3.93
CA ASN A 238 29.78 -1.83 3.55
C ASN A 238 30.37 -2.69 2.42
N SER A 239 29.59 -3.63 1.89
CA SER A 239 29.96 -4.51 0.80
C SER A 239 28.73 -4.86 -0.03
N PRO A 240 28.86 -5.32 -1.29
CA PRO A 240 27.72 -5.73 -2.09
C PRO A 240 26.84 -6.73 -1.34
N THR A 241 25.58 -6.39 -1.11
CA THR A 241 24.65 -7.15 -0.25
C THR A 241 23.44 -7.64 -1.02
N ILE A 242 22.98 -8.84 -0.67
CA ILE A 242 21.68 -9.39 -1.03
C ILE A 242 20.82 -9.46 0.24
N LEU A 243 19.71 -8.73 0.25
CA LEU A 243 18.75 -8.77 1.35
C LEU A 243 17.89 -10.02 1.25
N LEU A 244 17.80 -10.74 2.37
CA LEU A 244 16.95 -11.89 2.57
C LEU A 244 15.84 -11.51 3.54
N ALA A 245 14.59 -11.68 3.16
CA ALA A 245 13.46 -11.40 4.06
C ALA A 245 12.28 -12.33 3.73
N GLU A 246 11.28 -12.35 4.61
CA GLU A 246 10.01 -12.99 4.29
C GLU A 246 9.25 -12.15 3.26
N ASN A 247 9.10 -10.85 3.57
CA ASN A 247 8.57 -9.83 2.70
C ASN A 247 9.32 -8.51 2.96
N ILE A 248 9.15 -7.51 2.09
CA ILE A 248 9.75 -6.19 2.29
C ILE A 248 8.79 -5.09 1.82
N TYR A 249 8.72 -4.02 2.60
CA TYR A 249 7.81 -2.91 2.35
C TYR A 249 8.33 -1.95 1.26
N PRO A 250 7.45 -1.36 0.44
CA PRO A 250 7.85 -0.43 -0.62
C PRO A 250 8.60 0.77 -0.05
N SER A 251 8.18 1.27 1.13
CA SER A 251 8.86 2.36 1.81
C SER A 251 10.28 2.01 2.26
N THR A 252 10.54 0.74 2.60
CA THR A 252 11.90 0.25 2.88
C THR A 252 12.73 0.18 1.61
N VAL A 253 12.18 -0.36 0.52
CA VAL A 253 12.93 -0.53 -0.74
C VAL A 253 13.39 0.81 -1.31
N LEU A 254 12.55 1.86 -1.28
CA LEU A 254 12.93 3.21 -1.75
C LEU A 254 14.10 3.82 -0.94
N GLN A 255 14.36 3.30 0.27
CA GLN A 255 15.44 3.79 1.11
C GLN A 255 16.78 3.09 0.88
N LEU A 256 16.81 1.99 0.12
CA LEU A 256 18.02 1.23 -0.14
C LEU A 256 18.96 1.97 -1.11
N ASP A 257 20.26 1.82 -0.87
CA ASP A 257 21.29 2.31 -1.79
C ASP A 257 21.65 1.23 -2.81
N PRO A 258 21.30 1.39 -4.11
CA PRO A 258 21.62 0.41 -5.15
C PRO A 258 23.13 0.29 -5.44
N ALA A 259 23.94 1.24 -4.96
CA ALA A 259 25.40 1.13 -5.02
C ALA A 259 25.91 -0.01 -4.12
N VAL A 260 25.20 -0.36 -3.06
CA VAL A 260 25.60 -1.39 -2.10
C VAL A 260 24.63 -2.58 -2.06
N VAL A 261 23.33 -2.34 -2.00
CA VAL A 261 22.31 -3.40 -2.03
C VAL A 261 22.08 -3.79 -3.48
N LYS A 262 22.58 -4.98 -3.87
CA LYS A 262 22.53 -5.47 -5.25
C LYS A 262 21.29 -6.28 -5.55
N GLY A 263 20.69 -6.89 -4.54
CA GLY A 263 19.48 -7.68 -4.75
C GLY A 263 18.66 -7.89 -3.49
N ILE A 264 17.41 -8.28 -3.71
CA ILE A 264 16.42 -8.68 -2.72
C ILE A 264 15.94 -10.07 -3.11
N CYS A 265 15.93 -10.97 -2.14
CA CYS A 265 15.46 -12.34 -2.26
C CYS A 265 14.45 -12.59 -1.14
N LEU A 266 13.20 -12.88 -1.51
CA LEU A 266 12.11 -13.05 -0.55
C LEU A 266 11.61 -14.49 -0.49
N SER A 267 11.34 -15.00 0.72
CA SER A 267 10.68 -16.31 0.87
C SER A 267 9.21 -16.24 0.44
N ALA A 268 8.52 -15.14 0.76
CA ALA A 268 7.18 -14.79 0.31
C ALA A 268 7.23 -13.55 -0.62
N GLY A 269 6.18 -12.73 -0.62
CA GLY A 269 6.04 -11.54 -1.46
C GLY A 269 5.43 -11.81 -2.83
N SER A 270 5.31 -10.75 -3.63
CA SER A 270 4.66 -10.78 -4.94
C SER A 270 5.55 -10.15 -6.02
N PRO A 271 5.61 -10.72 -7.23
CA PRO A 271 6.34 -10.14 -8.36
C PRO A 271 5.68 -8.89 -8.95
N VAL A 272 4.40 -8.65 -8.60
CA VAL A 272 3.62 -7.48 -9.06
C VAL A 272 3.40 -6.44 -7.96
N SER A 273 4.08 -6.57 -6.81
CA SER A 273 4.02 -5.58 -5.73
C SER A 273 4.74 -4.28 -6.08
N HIS A 274 4.38 -3.20 -5.39
CA HIS A 274 5.11 -1.95 -5.50
C HIS A 274 6.57 -2.09 -5.03
N SER A 275 6.86 -2.93 -4.03
CA SER A 275 8.24 -3.25 -3.64
C SER A 275 9.06 -3.82 -4.81
N ALA A 276 8.47 -4.72 -5.60
CA ALA A 276 9.13 -5.29 -6.78
C ALA A 276 9.35 -4.25 -7.88
N LEU A 277 8.35 -3.39 -8.12
CA LEU A 277 8.46 -2.30 -9.09
C LEU A 277 9.55 -1.29 -8.68
N ILE A 278 9.56 -0.84 -7.43
CA ILE A 278 10.55 0.11 -6.91
C ILE A 278 11.95 -0.48 -6.99
N ALA A 279 12.15 -1.74 -6.57
CA ALA A 279 13.44 -2.41 -6.65
C ALA A 279 13.99 -2.40 -8.08
N ARG A 280 13.13 -2.69 -9.06
CA ARG A 280 13.51 -2.72 -10.48
C ARG A 280 13.92 -1.35 -11.01
N GLU A 281 13.17 -0.30 -10.70
CA GLU A 281 13.51 1.07 -11.11
C GLU A 281 14.82 1.55 -10.47
N LEU A 282 15.12 1.12 -9.24
CA LEU A 282 16.40 1.38 -8.58
C LEU A 282 17.55 0.51 -9.13
N GLY A 283 17.28 -0.46 -10.01
CA GLY A 283 18.28 -1.38 -10.54
C GLY A 283 18.73 -2.46 -9.55
N ILE A 284 17.92 -2.72 -8.52
CA ILE A 284 18.13 -3.77 -7.53
C ILE A 284 17.52 -5.07 -8.05
N GLY A 285 18.29 -6.16 -8.08
CA GLY A 285 17.79 -7.46 -8.51
C GLY A 285 16.67 -7.96 -7.59
N TRP A 286 15.58 -8.48 -8.15
CA TRP A 286 14.43 -8.94 -7.37
C TRP A 286 14.08 -10.38 -7.69
N ILE A 287 14.09 -11.23 -6.67
CA ILE A 287 13.45 -12.55 -6.71
C ILE A 287 12.57 -12.74 -5.48
N CYS A 288 11.40 -13.35 -5.64
CA CYS A 288 10.45 -13.60 -4.55
C CYS A 288 9.92 -15.03 -4.61
N GLN A 289 9.05 -15.40 -3.67
CA GLN A 289 8.40 -16.72 -3.62
C GLN A 289 9.40 -17.90 -3.56
N GLN A 290 10.54 -17.72 -2.88
CA GLN A 290 11.57 -18.75 -2.76
C GLN A 290 11.28 -19.80 -1.67
N GLY A 291 10.26 -19.57 -0.84
CA GLY A 291 9.83 -20.46 0.23
C GLY A 291 10.93 -20.70 1.27
N GLU A 292 10.85 -21.86 1.93
CA GLU A 292 11.73 -22.20 3.06
C GLU A 292 13.22 -22.34 2.70
N LYS A 293 13.54 -22.45 1.40
CA LYS A 293 14.92 -22.54 0.91
C LYS A 293 15.77 -21.34 1.36
N LEU A 294 15.12 -20.19 1.53
CA LEU A 294 15.77 -18.97 2.00
C LEU A 294 16.34 -19.14 3.41
N TYR A 295 15.65 -19.84 4.31
CA TYR A 295 16.06 -20.01 5.71
C TYR A 295 17.29 -20.92 5.90
N ALA A 296 17.73 -21.63 4.86
CA ALA A 296 18.93 -22.46 4.90
C ALA A 296 20.23 -21.69 4.61
N ILE A 297 20.12 -20.41 4.22
CA ILE A 297 21.26 -19.57 3.87
C ILE A 297 21.94 -19.05 5.14
N GLN A 298 23.27 -19.06 5.18
CA GLN A 298 23.98 -18.50 6.33
C GLN A 298 24.20 -16.99 6.15
N PRO A 299 24.12 -16.18 7.23
CA PRO A 299 24.51 -14.77 7.15
C PRO A 299 25.93 -14.62 6.57
N GLU A 300 26.15 -13.55 5.81
CA GLU A 300 27.42 -13.23 5.14
C GLU A 300 27.83 -14.18 3.99
N GLU A 301 27.07 -15.24 3.73
CA GLU A 301 27.32 -16.14 2.61
C GLU A 301 27.16 -15.42 1.25
N THR A 302 28.02 -15.73 0.28
CA THR A 302 27.91 -15.11 -1.06
C THR A 302 26.82 -15.80 -1.88
N LEU A 303 25.83 -15.02 -2.29
CA LEU A 303 24.76 -15.45 -3.18
C LEU A 303 24.89 -14.81 -4.55
N THR A 304 24.36 -15.48 -5.56
CA THR A 304 24.12 -14.90 -6.88
C THR A 304 22.66 -15.09 -7.25
N LEU A 305 21.96 -14.00 -7.56
CA LEU A 305 20.57 -14.01 -8.01
C LEU A 305 20.53 -13.96 -9.53
N ASP A 306 19.83 -14.91 -10.14
CA ASP A 306 19.41 -14.85 -11.53
C ASP A 306 17.96 -14.36 -11.58
N VAL A 307 17.80 -13.06 -11.80
CA VAL A 307 16.50 -12.36 -11.86
C VAL A 307 15.64 -12.90 -13.00
N LYS A 308 16.26 -13.35 -14.10
CA LYS A 308 15.54 -13.88 -15.26
C LYS A 308 14.92 -15.24 -14.97
N THR A 309 15.65 -16.11 -14.27
CA THR A 309 15.16 -17.46 -13.94
C THR A 309 14.48 -17.56 -12.57
N GLN A 310 14.42 -16.45 -11.81
CA GLN A 310 13.86 -16.37 -10.46
C GLN A 310 14.50 -17.41 -9.51
N ARG A 311 15.83 -17.53 -9.59
CA ARG A 311 16.62 -18.50 -8.81
C ARG A 311 17.84 -17.82 -8.19
N PHE A 312 18.28 -18.35 -7.05
CA PHE A 312 19.57 -18.00 -6.48
C PHE A 312 20.50 -19.22 -6.43
N ASN A 313 21.80 -18.96 -6.47
CA ASN A 313 22.85 -19.94 -6.27
C ASN A 313 23.76 -19.50 -5.11
N ARG A 314 24.16 -20.48 -4.31
CA ARG A 314 25.14 -20.33 -3.23
C ARG A 314 26.53 -20.48 -3.84
N GLN A 315 27.42 -19.51 -3.62
CA GLN A 315 28.83 -19.70 -3.93
C GLN A 315 29.49 -20.30 -2.68
N GLY A 316 29.86 -21.58 -2.78
CA GLY A 316 30.56 -22.32 -1.72
C GLY A 316 32.01 -21.89 -1.57
#